data_AF-A0A257GD31-F1
#
_entry.id   AF-A0A257GD31-F1
#
_cell.length_a   1.000
_cell.length_b   1.000
_cell.length_c   1.000
_cell.angle_alpha   90.00
_cell.angle_beta   90.00
_cell.angle_gamma   90.00
#
_symmetry.space_group_name_H-M   'P 1'
#
loop_
_entity.id
_entity.type
_entity.pdbx_description
1 polymer ?
#
loop_
_entity_poly.entity_id
_entity_poly.type
_entity_poly.pdbx_seq_one_letter_code
_entity_poly.pdbx_strand_id
1 'polypeptide(L)' 'MWRVWLIFDPRRALVALAAFLFVLAIVIHFILLSTPRFNWLDGPHTAAPAAAAAAAAAP' A
#
# COMPACT_ATOMS: atom_id res chain seq x y z
N MET A 1 -29.46 15.90 10.99
CA MET A 1 -28.02 15.77 11.32
C MET A 1 -27.19 16.82 10.58
N TRP A 2 -27.54 18.11 10.69
CA TRP A 2 -26.79 19.22 10.06
C TRP A 2 -26.00 20.05 11.10
N ARG A 3 -26.34 19.87 12.39
CA ARG A 3 -25.71 20.54 13.53
C ARG A 3 -24.23 20.20 13.71
N VAL A 4 -23.75 19.08 13.13
CA VAL A 4 -22.32 18.72 13.14
C VAL A 4 -21.47 19.77 12.44
N TRP A 5 -22.01 20.44 11.42
CA TRP A 5 -21.34 21.53 10.69
C TRP A 5 -21.29 22.87 11.46
N LEU A 6 -21.99 23.00 12.59
CA LEU A 6 -21.87 24.18 13.47
C LEU A 6 -20.65 24.10 14.39
N ILE A 7 -20.11 22.90 14.61
CA ILE A 7 -18.95 22.65 15.50
C ILE A 7 -17.70 22.40 14.67
N PHE A 8 -17.85 21.72 13.52
CA PHE A 8 -16.75 21.43 12.59
C PHE A 8 -16.82 22.34 11.37
N ASP A 9 -15.78 23.15 11.17
CA ASP A 9 -15.61 23.95 9.95
C ASP A 9 -15.68 23.03 8.71
N PRO A 10 -16.66 23.21 7.82
CA PRO A 10 -16.97 22.26 6.76
C PRO A 10 -15.78 21.96 5.85
N ARG A 11 -15.00 23.00 5.56
CA ARG A 11 -13.79 22.92 4.75
C ARG A 11 -12.73 22.04 5.40
N ARG A 12 -12.49 22.19 6.70
CA ARG A 12 -11.48 21.40 7.42
C ARG A 12 -11.88 19.94 7.53
N ALA A 13 -13.17 19.65 7.77
CA ALA A 13 -13.65 18.28 7.83
C ALA A 13 -13.49 17.54 6.49
N LEU A 14 -13.85 18.18 5.37
CA LEU A 14 -13.67 17.61 4.04
C LEU A 14 -12.19 17.42 3.68
N VAL A 15 -11.33 18.39 3.99
CA VAL A 15 -9.89 18.29 3.76
C VAL A 15 -9.26 17.20 4.62
N ALA A 16 -9.63 17.10 5.90
CA ALA A 16 -9.12 16.06 6.80
C ALA A 16 -9.53 14.66 6.33
N LEU A 17 -10.79 14.49 5.91
CA LEU A 17 -11.27 13.22 5.35
C LEU A 17 -10.52 12.86 4.07
N ALA A 18 -10.38 13.80 3.14
CA ALA A 18 -9.66 13.57 1.88
C ALA A 18 -8.18 13.24 2.12
N ALA A 19 -7.51 13.99 2.99
CA ALA A 19 -6.11 13.74 3.35
C ALA A 19 -5.95 12.39 4.05
N PHE A 20 -6.85 12.04 4.97
CA PHE A 20 -6.83 10.75 5.66
C PHE A 20 -7.00 9.59 4.67
N LEU A 21 -8.01 9.64 3.81
CA LEU A 21 -8.26 8.62 2.78
C LEU A 21 -7.10 8.52 1.79
N PHE A 22 -6.49 9.64 1.42
CA PHE A 22 -5.35 9.67 0.50
C PHE A 22 -4.10 9.06 1.11
N VAL A 23 -3.76 9.42 2.35
CA VAL A 23 -2.64 8.81 3.09
C VAL A 23 -2.87 7.32 3.26
N LEU A 24 -4.09 6.92 3.66
CA LEU A 24 -4.45 5.52 3.79
C LEU A 24 -4.29 4.74 2.48
N ALA A 25 -4.72 5.33 1.35
CA ALA A 25 -4.56 4.74 0.03
C ALA A 25 -3.07 4.53 -0.31
N ILE A 26 -2.23 5.55 -0.10
CA ILE A 26 -0.78 5.45 -0.37
C ILE A 26 -0.16 4.36 0.49
N VAL A 27 -0.44 4.32 1.79
CA VAL A 27 0.11 3.30 2.70
C VAL A 27 -0.23 1.89 2.22
N ILE A 28 -1.47 1.65 1.80
CA ILE A 28 -1.89 0.35 1.24
C ILE A 28 -1.09 0.03 -0.03
N HIS A 29 -0.93 0.98 -0.96
CA HIS A 29 -0.15 0.76 -2.18
C HIS A 29 1.31 0.43 -1.87
N PHE A 30 1.95 1.14 -0.94
CA PHE A 30 3.32 0.86 -0.51
C PHE A 30 3.46 -0.55 0.08
N ILE A 31 2.47 -1.03 0.83
CA ILE A 31 2.46 -2.41 1.36
C ILE A 31 2.39 -3.44 0.23
N LEU A 32 1.51 -3.21 -0.76
CA LEU A 32 1.39 -4.11 -1.91
C LEU A 32 2.67 -4.12 -2.76
N LEU A 33 3.25 -2.94 -3.03
CA LEU A 33 4.53 -2.79 -3.74
C LEU A 33 5.69 -3.42 -2.96
N SER A 34 5.69 -3.33 -1.63
CA SER A 34 6.76 -3.91 -0.81
C SER A 34 6.74 -5.44 -0.80
N THR A 35 5.64 -6.07 -1.22
CA THR A 35 5.51 -7.53 -1.18
C THR A 35 5.86 -8.13 -2.54
N PRO A 36 6.83 -9.06 -2.65
CA PRO A 36 7.29 -9.59 -3.94
C PRO A 36 6.18 -10.27 -4.77
N ARG A 37 5.12 -10.75 -4.11
CA ARG A 37 3.94 -11.35 -4.76
C ARG A 37 2.96 -10.33 -5.36
N PHE A 38 2.84 -9.15 -4.75
CA PHE A 38 1.83 -8.15 -5.12
C PHE A 38 2.47 -6.88 -5.74
N ASN A 39 3.80 -6.84 -5.84
CA ASN A 39 4.54 -5.78 -6.49
C ASN A 39 4.35 -5.85 -8.00
N TRP A 40 3.38 -5.09 -8.51
CA TRP A 40 3.08 -5.05 -9.94
C TRP A 40 4.11 -4.26 -10.76
N LEU A 41 5.05 -3.55 -10.12
CA LEU A 41 6.10 -2.77 -10.80
C LEU A 41 7.36 -3.60 -11.10
N ASP A 42 7.65 -4.65 -10.32
CA ASP A 42 8.79 -5.56 -10.57
C ASP A 42 8.54 -6.60 -11.68
N GLY A 43 7.30 -6.68 -12.17
CA GLY A 43 6.91 -7.65 -13.19
C GLY A 43 7.06 -9.12 -12.75
N PRO A 44 6.77 -10.09 -13.64
CA PRO A 44 6.78 -11.52 -13.34
C PRO A 44 8.18 -12.12 -13.02
N HIS A 45 9.19 -11.29 -12.79
CA HIS A 45 10.58 -11.68 -12.57
C HIS A 45 10.96 -11.77 -11.09
N THR A 46 10.14 -12.42 -10.26
CA THR A 46 10.63 -13.08 -9.04
C THR A 46 10.13 -14.51 -8.94
N ALA A 47 9.98 -15.18 -10.08
CA ALA A 47 10.26 -16.61 -10.16
C ALA A 47 11.77 -16.82 -10.35
N ALA A 48 12.54 -16.56 -9.30
CA ALA A 48 13.81 -17.26 -9.10
C ALA A 48 13.70 -17.88 -7.71
N PRO A 49 13.54 -19.21 -7.61
CA PRO A 49 13.58 -19.86 -6.32
C PRO A 49 15.00 -19.66 -5.82
N ALA A 50 15.19 -18.81 -4.81
CA ALA A 50 16.39 -18.84 -3.99
C ALA A 50 16.64 -20.25 -3.39
N ALA A 51 15.65 -21.15 -3.50
CA ALA A 51 15.75 -22.58 -3.18
C ALA A 51 16.40 -23.47 -4.27
N ALA A 52 16.52 -23.04 -5.54
CA ALA A 52 17.11 -23.90 -6.60
C ALA A 52 18.64 -23.75 -6.72
N ALA A 53 19.21 -22.63 -6.26
CA ALA A 53 20.66 -22.44 -6.26
C ALA A 53 21.38 -23.23 -5.14
N ALA A 54 20.67 -23.59 -4.06
CA ALA A 54 21.24 -24.37 -2.95
C ALA A 54 21.32 -25.89 -3.23
N ALA A 55 20.57 -26.40 -4.21
CA ALA A 55 20.54 -27.83 -4.53
C ALA A 55 21.55 -28.24 -5.62
N ALA A 56 22.14 -27.29 -6.35
CA ALA A 56 23.13 -27.56 -7.40
C ALA A 56 24.60 -27.45 -6.90
N ALA A 57 24.81 -27.12 -5.62
CA ALA A 57 26.12 -26.90 -5.01
C ALA A 57 26.47 -27.90 -3.90
N ALA A 58 25.83 -29.07 -3.86
CA ALA A 58 26.23 -30.18 -3.01
C ALA A 58 26.73 -31.33 -3.90
N PRO A 59 28.02 -31.71 -3.83
CA PRO A 59 28.52 -32.95 -4.42
C PRO A 59 27.99 -34.20 -3.70
#